data_AF-A0AAD5ICL4-F1
#
_entry.id   AF-A0AAD5ICL4-F1
#
_cell.length_a   1.000
_cell.length_b   1.000
_cell.length_c   1.000
_cell.angle_alpha   90.00
_cell.angle_beta   90.00
_cell.angle_gamma   90.00
#
_symmetry.space_group_name_H-M   'P 1'
#
loop_
_entity.id
_entity.type
_entity.pdbx_description
1 polymer ?
#
loop_
_entity_poly.entity_id
_entity_poly.type
_entity_poly.pdbx_seq_one_letter_code
_entity_poly.pdbx_strand_id
1 'polypeptide(L)'
;MEDYLCWHELDDTILGASSKPKDMDDEKWKKLNQKACAKIKQWVDNNVYNHVANETYAHKLWTFLKETYELNNAQNQAFIFRKLMVIRYNDGTPMAEHLNYFQRLINQLEAMDIKLGDRVHALILLGSLPES
;
A
#
# COMPACT_ATOMS: atom_id res chain seq x y z
N MET A 1 -7.15 5.77 9.41
CA MET A 1 -6.92 4.96 10.64
C MET A 1 -5.68 5.46 11.37
N GLU A 2 -4.58 5.75 10.67
CA GLU A 2 -3.35 6.32 11.25
C GLU A 2 -3.63 7.62 12.03
N ASP A 3 -4.33 8.58 11.42
CA ASP A 3 -4.74 9.84 12.08
C ASP A 3 -5.59 9.64 13.34
N TYR A 4 -6.41 8.58 13.36
CA TYR A 4 -7.25 8.24 14.53
C TYR A 4 -6.42 7.68 15.68
N LEU A 5 -5.39 6.87 15.38
CA LEU A 5 -4.47 6.35 16.38
C LEU A 5 -3.56 7.45 16.93
N CYS A 6 -3.12 8.39 16.08
CA CYS A 6 -2.41 9.61 16.48
C CYS A 6 -3.25 10.47 17.42
N TRP A 7 -4.52 10.72 17.08
CA TRP A 7 -5.43 11.49 17.94
C TRP A 7 -5.65 10.87 19.33
N HIS A 8 -5.47 9.55 19.45
CA HIS A 8 -5.64 8.81 20.69
C HIS A 8 -4.33 8.48 21.43
N GLU A 9 -3.20 9.05 21.00
CA GLU A 9 -1.85 8.81 21.57
C GLU A 9 -1.48 7.31 21.55
N LEU A 10 -1.79 6.63 20.45
CA LEU A 10 -1.49 5.21 20.21
C LEU A 10 -0.52 4.99 19.05
N ASP A 11 -0.13 6.05 18.35
CA ASP A 11 0.78 6.03 17.20
C ASP A 11 2.16 5.47 17.55
N ASP A 12 2.68 5.74 18.75
CA ASP A 12 3.95 5.15 19.22
C ASP A 12 3.95 3.62 19.21
N THR A 13 2.79 2.99 19.42
CA THR A 13 2.66 1.52 19.45
C THR A 13 2.67 0.85 18.07
N ILE A 14 2.48 1.65 17.02
CA ILE A 14 2.49 1.20 15.62
C ILE A 14 3.73 1.68 14.86
N LEU A 15 4.33 2.81 15.26
CA LEU A 15 5.53 3.40 14.67
C LEU A 15 6.84 2.82 15.25
N GLY A 16 6.82 2.32 16.48
CA GLY A 16 7.98 1.73 17.15
C GLY A 16 8.36 0.34 16.64
N ALA A 17 9.57 -0.13 16.99
CA ALA A 17 9.97 -1.52 16.80
C ALA A 17 8.95 -2.47 17.47
N SER A 18 8.94 -3.75 17.09
CA SER A 18 8.15 -4.78 17.78
C SER A 18 8.42 -4.89 19.30
N SER A 19 9.39 -4.13 19.82
CA SER A 19 9.79 -4.04 21.21
C SER A 19 9.55 -2.64 21.80
N LYS A 20 9.24 -2.63 23.09
CA LYS A 20 9.05 -1.46 23.94
C LYS A 20 10.20 -0.42 23.84
N PRO A 21 9.90 0.89 23.87
CA PRO A 21 10.90 1.95 24.04
C PRO A 21 11.67 1.83 25.37
N LYS A 22 12.99 2.07 25.36
CA LYS A 22 13.89 1.86 26.52
C LYS A 22 13.48 2.63 27.78
N ASP A 23 12.86 3.79 27.62
CA ASP A 23 12.53 4.70 28.73
C ASP A 23 11.07 4.57 29.23
N MET A 24 10.32 3.59 28.73
CA MET A 24 8.92 3.39 29.11
C MET A 24 8.78 2.40 30.27
N ASP A 25 7.62 2.35 30.93
CA ASP A 25 7.26 1.27 31.85
C ASP A 25 6.65 0.06 31.11
N ASP A 26 6.94 -1.16 31.56
CA ASP A 26 6.50 -2.40 30.90
C ASP A 26 4.98 -2.58 30.94
N GLU A 27 4.35 -2.33 32.09
CA GLU A 27 2.90 -2.46 32.23
C GLU A 27 2.17 -1.39 31.43
N LYS A 28 2.67 -0.15 31.47
CA LYS A 28 2.12 0.97 30.71
C LYS A 28 2.19 0.68 29.20
N TRP A 29 3.33 0.21 28.71
CA TRP A 29 3.48 -0.17 27.30
C TRP A 29 2.54 -1.30 26.90
N LYS A 30 2.45 -2.35 27.72
CA LYS A 30 1.55 -3.50 27.45
C LYS A 30 0.10 -3.06 27.33
N LYS A 31 -0.37 -2.17 28.21
CA LYS A 31 -1.73 -1.59 28.16
C LYS A 31 -1.97 -0.78 26.90
N LEU A 32 -1.02 0.06 26.49
CA LEU A 32 -1.12 0.85 25.26
C LEU A 32 -1.15 -0.04 24.01
N ASN A 33 -0.24 -1.01 23.92
CA ASN A 33 -0.20 -1.96 22.82
C ASN A 33 -1.52 -2.76 22.73
N GLN A 34 -2.05 -3.25 23.85
CA GLN A 34 -3.34 -3.94 23.87
C GLN A 34 -4.50 -3.03 23.43
N LYS A 35 -4.51 -1.77 23.87
CA LYS A 35 -5.51 -0.77 23.47
C LYS A 35 -5.45 -0.49 21.96
N ALA A 36 -4.25 -0.34 21.40
CA ALA A 36 -4.05 -0.16 19.97
C ALA A 36 -4.48 -1.40 19.17
N CYS A 37 -4.11 -2.60 19.61
CA CYS A 37 -4.58 -3.86 19.00
C CYS A 37 -6.11 -3.94 18.96
N ALA A 38 -6.78 -3.66 20.08
CA ALA A 38 -8.24 -3.69 20.16
C ALA A 38 -8.86 -2.65 19.21
N LYS A 39 -8.28 -1.45 19.12
CA LYS A 39 -8.74 -0.41 18.20
C LYS A 39 -8.55 -0.80 16.74
N ILE A 40 -7.37 -1.27 16.33
CA ILE A 40 -7.15 -1.72 14.95
C ILE A 40 -8.17 -2.81 14.58
N LYS A 41 -8.33 -3.82 15.44
CA LYS A 41 -9.27 -4.92 15.24
C LYS A 41 -10.74 -4.48 15.18
N GLN A 42 -11.11 -3.42 15.90
CA GLN A 42 -12.48 -2.87 15.89
C GLN A 42 -12.86 -2.24 14.55
N TRP A 43 -11.88 -1.70 13.82
CA TRP A 43 -12.11 -0.92 12.61
C TRP A 43 -11.87 -1.68 11.30
N VAL A 44 -11.43 -2.94 11.37
CA VAL A 44 -11.26 -3.79 10.19
C VAL A 44 -12.50 -4.64 9.95
N ASP A 45 -12.82 -4.89 8.68
CA ASP A 45 -13.92 -5.79 8.32
C ASP A 45 -13.65 -7.23 8.78
N ASN A 46 -14.72 -8.01 8.98
CA ASN A 46 -14.63 -9.41 9.43
C ASN A 46 -13.71 -10.29 8.56
N ASN A 47 -13.66 -10.02 7.25
CA ASN A 47 -12.79 -10.75 6.32
C ASN A 47 -11.31 -10.53 6.63
N VAL A 48 -10.94 -9.34 7.11
CA VAL A 48 -9.56 -9.01 7.52
C VAL A 48 -9.32 -9.44 8.96
N TYR A 49 -10.32 -9.27 9.84
CA TYR A 49 -10.25 -9.61 11.26
C TYR A 49 -9.74 -11.04 11.50
N ASN A 50 -10.23 -12.01 10.72
CA ASN A 50 -9.83 -13.42 10.86
C ASN A 50 -8.33 -13.65 10.65
N HIS A 51 -7.69 -12.86 9.78
CA HIS A 51 -6.25 -12.96 9.54
C HIS A 51 -5.42 -12.35 10.68
N VAL A 52 -6.02 -11.45 11.46
CA VAL A 52 -5.33 -10.66 12.48
C VAL A 52 -5.77 -10.96 13.91
N ALA A 53 -6.77 -11.83 14.09
CA ALA A 53 -7.42 -12.09 15.38
C ALA A 53 -6.44 -12.53 16.48
N ASN A 54 -5.45 -13.35 16.12
CA ASN A 54 -4.46 -13.91 17.05
C ASN A 54 -3.24 -13.01 17.27
N GLU A 55 -3.09 -11.94 16.50
CA GLU A 55 -1.93 -11.05 16.64
C GLU A 55 -2.07 -10.20 17.91
N THR A 56 -0.97 -10.10 18.65
CA THR A 56 -0.94 -9.47 19.99
C THR A 56 -0.14 -8.18 20.01
N TYR A 57 0.60 -7.89 18.95
CA TYR A 57 1.39 -6.67 18.81
C TYR A 57 0.76 -5.70 17.80
N ALA A 58 0.50 -4.47 18.24
CA ALA A 58 -0.15 -3.44 17.44
C ALA A 58 0.70 -3.06 16.23
N HIS A 59 2.03 -3.01 16.40
CA HIS A 59 2.97 -2.84 15.31
C HIS A 59 2.83 -3.92 14.24
N LYS A 60 2.79 -5.20 14.61
CA LYS A 60 2.64 -6.30 13.64
C LYS A 60 1.30 -6.25 12.90
N LEU A 61 0.22 -5.96 13.62
CA LEU A 61 -1.10 -5.71 13.03
C LEU A 61 -1.05 -4.60 11.99
N TRP A 62 -0.48 -3.47 12.38
CA TRP A 62 -0.40 -2.28 11.54
C TRP A 62 0.47 -2.53 10.30
N THR A 63 1.63 -3.15 10.46
CA THR A 63 2.53 -3.53 9.36
C THR A 63 1.83 -4.50 8.39
N PHE A 64 1.14 -5.53 8.89
CA PHE A 64 0.37 -6.44 8.04
C PHE A 64 -0.70 -5.70 7.23
N LEU A 65 -1.45 -4.78 7.87
CA LEU A 65 -2.46 -3.99 7.18
C LEU A 65 -1.85 -3.05 6.14
N LYS A 66 -0.72 -2.41 6.45
CA LYS A 66 0.03 -1.60 5.50
C LYS A 66 0.49 -2.44 4.31
N GLU A 67 1.20 -3.53 4.56
CA GLU A 67 1.70 -4.41 3.50
C GLU A 67 0.58 -5.01 2.64
N THR A 68 -0.57 -5.33 3.22
CA THR A 68 -1.67 -5.97 2.49
C THR A 68 -2.53 -4.96 1.72
N TYR A 69 -2.78 -3.78 2.28
CA TYR A 69 -3.79 -2.85 1.78
C TYR A 69 -3.27 -1.46 1.42
N GLU A 70 -2.03 -1.09 1.73
CA GLU A 70 -1.45 0.12 1.16
C GLU A 70 -1.33 -0.03 -0.35
N LEU A 71 -1.78 1.00 -1.05
CA LEU A 71 -1.61 1.14 -2.49
C LEU A 71 -0.14 1.02 -2.91
N ASN A 72 0.81 1.34 -2.04
CA ASN A 72 2.25 1.36 -2.32
C ASN A 72 3.00 0.05 -1.96
N ASN A 73 2.31 -1.07 -1.79
CA ASN A 73 3.01 -2.35 -1.54
C ASN A 73 3.67 -2.91 -2.82
N ALA A 74 4.72 -3.71 -2.65
CA ALA A 74 5.51 -4.28 -3.76
C ALA A 74 4.66 -5.13 -4.73
N GLN A 75 3.62 -5.78 -4.22
CA GLN A 75 2.72 -6.60 -5.05
C GLN A 75 1.90 -5.74 -6.02
N ASN A 76 1.34 -4.64 -5.54
CA ASN A 76 0.56 -3.71 -6.35
C ASN A 76 1.47 -2.98 -7.35
N GLN A 77 2.65 -2.54 -6.92
CA GLN A 77 3.67 -1.99 -7.82
C GLN A 77 3.99 -2.97 -8.97
N ALA A 78 4.29 -4.23 -8.64
CA ALA A 78 4.57 -5.26 -9.65
C ALA A 78 3.36 -5.53 -10.56
N PHE A 79 2.15 -5.49 -10.02
CA PHE A 79 0.92 -5.65 -10.79
C PHE A 79 0.72 -4.52 -11.82
N ILE A 80 0.93 -3.26 -11.43
CA ILE A 80 0.87 -2.11 -12.33
C ILE A 80 1.98 -2.16 -13.39
N PHE A 81 3.22 -2.48 -12.99
CA PHE A 81 4.32 -2.69 -13.93
C PHE A 81 4.00 -3.77 -14.96
N ARG A 82 3.45 -4.91 -14.52
CA ARG A 82 3.04 -5.98 -15.42
C ARG A 82 2.04 -5.44 -16.44
N LYS A 83 0.97 -4.76 -16.00
CA LYS A 83 -0.01 -4.15 -16.91
C LYS A 83 0.64 -3.21 -17.92
N LEU A 84 1.59 -2.38 -17.48
CA LEU A 84 2.32 -1.45 -18.33
C LEU A 84 3.16 -2.19 -19.40
N MET A 85 3.77 -3.32 -19.05
CA MET A 85 4.59 -4.11 -19.97
C MET A 85 3.78 -4.95 -20.98
N VAL A 86 2.54 -5.32 -20.65
CA VAL A 86 1.65 -6.07 -21.57
C VAL A 86 0.61 -5.21 -22.26
N ILE A 87 0.57 -3.90 -22.03
CA ILE A 87 -0.35 -3.02 -22.74
C ILE A 87 -0.07 -3.09 -24.25
N ARG A 88 -1.13 -3.30 -25.04
CA ARG A 88 -1.08 -3.32 -26.50
C ARG A 88 -2.21 -2.48 -27.04
N TYR A 89 -1.90 -1.64 -28.02
CA TYR A 89 -2.91 -0.92 -28.78
C TYR A 89 -3.71 -1.91 -29.61
N ASN A 90 -5.03 -1.73 -29.60
CA ASN A 90 -5.95 -2.48 -30.42
C ASN A 90 -6.56 -1.52 -31.45
N ASP A 91 -6.48 -1.85 -32.73
CA ASP A 91 -7.03 -1.04 -33.82
C ASP A 91 -8.55 -0.81 -33.69
N GLY A 92 -9.25 -1.67 -32.93
CA GLY A 92 -10.66 -1.49 -32.58
C GLY A 92 -10.95 -0.49 -31.46
N THR A 93 -9.93 0.04 -30.79
CA THR A 93 -10.07 1.04 -29.71
C THR A 93 -9.51 2.39 -30.13
N PRO A 94 -10.14 3.53 -29.79
CA PRO A 94 -9.59 4.83 -30.11
C PRO A 94 -8.20 5.02 -29.48
N MET A 95 -7.26 5.58 -30.25
CA MET A 95 -5.91 5.91 -29.77
C MET A 95 -5.92 6.73 -28.48
N ALA A 96 -6.89 7.66 -28.34
CA ALA A 96 -7.04 8.46 -27.14
C ALA A 96 -7.34 7.61 -25.89
N GLU A 97 -8.13 6.53 -26.01
CA GLU A 97 -8.42 5.64 -24.89
C GLU A 97 -7.19 4.86 -24.46
N HIS A 98 -6.39 4.38 -25.43
CA HIS A 98 -5.12 3.71 -25.16
C HIS A 98 -4.13 4.63 -24.42
N LEU A 99 -3.97 5.87 -24.89
CA LEU A 99 -3.13 6.89 -24.25
C LEU A 99 -3.62 7.23 -22.83
N ASN A 100 -4.93 7.37 -22.65
CA ASN A 100 -5.53 7.63 -21.34
C ASN A 100 -5.29 6.46 -20.37
N TYR A 101 -5.42 5.22 -20.84
CA TYR A 101 -5.15 4.04 -20.03
C TYR A 101 -3.66 3.93 -19.66
N PHE A 102 -2.77 4.18 -20.61
CA PHE A 102 -1.33 4.26 -20.35
C PHE A 102 -1.00 5.33 -19.30
N GLN A 103 -1.48 6.57 -19.48
CA GLN A 103 -1.24 7.67 -18.55
C GLN A 103 -1.77 7.35 -17.14
N ARG A 104 -2.92 6.68 -17.06
CA ARG A 104 -3.48 6.24 -15.78
C ARG A 104 -2.55 5.28 -15.03
N LEU A 105 -1.90 4.34 -15.73
CA LEU A 105 -0.93 3.42 -15.12
C LEU A 105 0.33 4.17 -14.65
N ILE A 106 0.82 5.14 -15.43
CA ILE A 106 1.94 6.00 -15.02
C ILE A 106 1.59 6.81 -13.75
N ASN A 107 0.45 7.48 -13.74
CA ASN A 107 0.00 8.26 -12.57
C ASN A 107 -0.15 7.38 -11.31
N GLN A 108 -0.55 6.11 -11.47
CA GLN A 108 -0.60 5.16 -10.35
C GLN A 108 0.79 4.83 -9.80
N LEU A 109 1.79 4.65 -10.67
CA LEU A 109 3.18 4.44 -10.24
C LEU A 109 3.75 5.70 -9.57
N GLU A 110 3.46 6.89 -10.09
CA GLU A 110 3.91 8.15 -9.49
C GLU A 110 3.28 8.39 -8.11
N ALA A 111 2.02 8.02 -7.92
CA ALA A 111 1.35 8.05 -6.61
C ALA A 111 1.96 7.04 -5.60
N MET A 112 2.74 6.08 -6.09
CA MET A 112 3.51 5.10 -5.32
C MET A 112 5.00 5.51 -5.21
N ASP A 113 5.33 6.77 -5.51
CA ASP A 113 6.71 7.30 -5.57
C ASP A 113 7.64 6.61 -6.58
N ILE A 114 7.08 5.86 -7.54
CA ILE A 114 7.83 5.27 -8.64
C ILE A 114 7.71 6.17 -9.86
N LYS A 115 8.77 6.95 -10.10
CA LYS A 115 8.88 7.79 -11.30
C LYS A 115 9.74 7.11 -12.35
N LEU A 116 9.13 6.79 -13.48
CA LEU A 116 9.87 6.35 -14.66
C LEU A 116 10.32 7.60 -15.44
N GLY A 117 11.51 7.55 -16.04
CA GLY A 117 11.98 8.66 -16.87
C GLY A 117 11.16 8.77 -18.16
N ASP A 118 11.02 9.98 -18.70
CA ASP A 118 10.24 10.25 -19.93
C ASP A 118 10.66 9.37 -21.12
N ARG A 119 11.96 9.09 -21.24
CA ARG A 119 12.48 8.16 -22.26
C ARG A 119 11.90 6.75 -22.10
N VAL A 120 11.75 6.28 -20.87
CA VAL A 120 11.17 4.96 -20.57
C VAL A 120 9.67 4.96 -20.89
N HIS A 121 8.95 6.04 -20.54
CA HIS A 121 7.55 6.22 -20.94
C HIS A 121 7.39 6.08 -22.46
N ALA A 122 8.20 6.81 -23.23
CA ALA A 122 8.16 6.77 -24.69
C ALA A 122 8.47 5.39 -25.26
N LEU A 123 9.48 4.69 -24.72
CA LEU A 123 9.84 3.34 -25.18
C LEU A 123 8.73 2.32 -24.93
N ILE A 124 8.08 2.37 -23.77
CA ILE A 124 6.99 1.45 -23.45
C ILE A 124 5.77 1.75 -24.32
N LEU A 125 5.43 3.04 -24.50
CA LEU A 125 4.33 3.45 -25.36
C LEU A 125 4.55 3.02 -26.81
N LEU A 126 5.75 3.26 -27.37
CA LEU A 126 6.11 2.81 -28.71
C LEU A 126 6.01 1.29 -28.82
N GLY A 127 6.53 0.57 -27.82
CA GLY A 127 6.43 -0.88 -27.77
C GLY A 127 5.00 -1.39 -27.75
N SER A 128 4.04 -0.63 -27.20
CA SER A 128 2.63 -1.04 -27.14
C SER A 128 1.90 -0.98 -28.49
N LEU A 129 2.45 -0.29 -29.50
CA LEU A 129 1.83 -0.16 -30.81
C LEU A 129 2.01 -1.44 -31.65
N PRO A 130 1.16 -1.68 -32.65
CA PRO A 130 1.33 -2.80 -33.58
C PRO A 130 2.63 -2.63 -34.38
N GLU A 131 3.24 -3.75 -34.78
CA GLU A 131 4.33 -3.72 -35.75
C GLU A 131 3.81 -3.17 -37.09
N SER A 132 4.54 -2.23 -37.68
CA SER A 132 4.21 -1.59 -38.96
C SER A 132 4.49 -2.49 -40.16
#